data_AF-A0A537QDT2-F1
#
_entry.id   AF-A0A537QDT2-F1
#
_cell.length_a   1.000
_cell.length_b   1.000
_cell.length_c   1.000
_cell.angle_alpha   90.00
_cell.angle_beta   90.00
_cell.angle_gamma   90.00
#
_symmetry.space_group_name_H-M   'P 1'
#
loop_
_entity.id
_entity.type
_entity.pdbx_description
1 polymer ?
#
loop_
_entity_poly.entity_id
_entity_poly.type
_entity_poly.pdbx_seq_one_letter_code
_entity_poly.pdbx_strand_id
1 'polypeptide(L)'
;MQLPEPPKIAAVEVVPAQPTEADRAAIAHMGLKEAKAVYVVKVRLKAKPPVTSMAWALYVGDERVSKYWEYKDGIYFVVFDPQFFVRHKGKRLRFSQNDTDFFDTDVELAPAPSVAEGNAMPLQSDVLN
;
A
#
# COMPACT_ATOMS: atom_id res chain seq x y z
N MET A 1 -21.11 9.29 -18.01
CA MET A 1 -21.01 8.02 -17.28
C MET A 1 -21.04 8.33 -15.80
N GLN A 2 -21.70 7.52 -14.99
CA GLN A 2 -21.73 7.73 -13.54
C GLN A 2 -20.37 7.33 -12.96
N LEU A 3 -19.75 8.22 -12.18
CA LEU A 3 -18.49 7.90 -11.50
C LEU A 3 -18.73 6.75 -10.51
N PRO A 4 -17.85 5.73 -10.46
CA PRO A 4 -18.00 4.63 -9.53
C PRO A 4 -17.85 5.14 -8.09
N GLU A 5 -18.63 4.57 -7.17
CA GLU A 5 -18.47 4.91 -5.75
C GLU A 5 -17.11 4.39 -5.27
N PRO A 6 -16.26 5.27 -4.69
CA PRO A 6 -14.93 4.87 -4.24
C PRO A 6 -15.01 3.92 -3.04
N PRO A 7 -14.02 3.04 -2.87
CA PRO A 7 -13.94 2.18 -1.71
C PRO A 7 -13.78 3.02 -0.44
N LYS A 8 -14.60 2.74 0.58
CA LYS A 8 -14.48 3.40 1.88
C LYS A 8 -13.48 2.62 2.74
N ILE A 9 -12.46 3.29 3.24
CA ILE A 9 -11.47 2.69 4.13
C ILE A 9 -12.06 2.54 5.53
N ALA A 10 -11.87 1.37 6.13
CA ALA A 10 -12.21 1.05 7.51
C ALA A 10 -10.98 1.20 8.43
N ALA A 11 -9.82 0.72 7.97
CA ALA A 11 -8.56 0.79 8.71
C ALA A 11 -7.37 0.72 7.75
N VAL A 12 -6.24 1.27 8.17
CA VAL A 12 -4.96 1.19 7.47
C VAL A 12 -3.90 0.74 8.46
N GLU A 13 -3.15 -0.28 8.08
CA GLU A 13 -2.03 -0.79 8.85
C GLU A 13 -0.80 -0.89 7.94
N VAL A 14 0.38 -0.62 8.49
CA VAL A 14 1.65 -0.79 7.77
C VAL A 14 2.46 -1.84 8.52
N VAL A 15 2.79 -2.93 7.84
CA VAL A 15 3.55 -4.05 8.41
C VAL A 15 4.86 -4.21 7.65
N PRO A 16 6.02 -4.21 8.32
CA PRO A 16 7.29 -4.51 7.68
C PRO A 16 7.40 -6.02 7.53
N ALA A 17 7.81 -6.47 6.37
CA ALA A 17 8.03 -7.88 6.05
C ALA A 17 9.39 -8.08 5.40
N GLN A 18 9.87 -9.31 5.42
CA GLN A 18 11.05 -9.68 4.65
C GLN A 18 10.76 -9.57 3.14
N PRO A 19 11.65 -8.96 2.35
CA PRO A 19 11.52 -8.95 0.89
C PRO A 19 11.58 -10.37 0.34
N THR A 20 10.70 -10.67 -0.61
CA THR A 20 10.79 -11.88 -1.44
C THR A 20 11.84 -11.72 -2.53
N GLU A 21 12.20 -12.81 -3.23
CA GLU A 21 13.06 -12.75 -4.42
C GLU A 21 12.47 -11.83 -5.51
N ALA A 22 11.14 -11.84 -5.68
CA ALA A 22 10.46 -10.96 -6.62
C ALA A 22 10.58 -9.48 -6.21
N ASP A 23 10.45 -9.17 -4.91
CA ASP A 23 10.65 -7.82 -4.40
C ASP A 23 12.10 -7.36 -4.60
N ARG A 24 13.09 -8.22 -4.33
CA ARG A 24 14.51 -7.91 -4.56
C ARG A 24 14.79 -7.61 -6.03
N ALA A 25 14.23 -8.41 -6.94
CA ALA A 25 14.35 -8.19 -8.37
C ALA A 25 13.72 -6.85 -8.79
N ALA A 26 12.54 -6.52 -8.25
CA ALA A 26 11.87 -5.25 -8.50
C ALA A 26 12.68 -4.04 -7.96
N ILE A 27 13.18 -4.13 -6.73
CA ILE A 27 14.05 -3.11 -6.09
C ILE A 27 15.30 -2.88 -6.94
N ALA A 28 15.96 -3.96 -7.39
CA ALA A 28 17.13 -3.88 -8.24
C ALA A 28 16.81 -3.23 -9.59
N HIS A 29 15.67 -3.57 -10.21
CA HIS A 29 15.22 -2.96 -11.46
C HIS A 29 14.95 -1.45 -11.31
N MET A 30 14.46 -1.03 -10.14
CA MET A 30 14.22 0.38 -9.81
C MET A 30 15.51 1.15 -9.44
N GLY A 31 16.67 0.48 -9.35
CA GLY A 31 17.94 1.09 -8.95
C GLY A 31 17.97 1.53 -7.49
N LEU A 32 17.07 1.00 -6.65
CA LEU A 32 17.03 1.29 -5.22
C LEU A 32 18.12 0.48 -4.49
N LYS A 33 18.63 1.01 -3.38
CA LYS A 33 19.48 0.21 -2.47
C LYS A 33 18.68 -0.99 -1.98
N GLU A 34 19.37 -2.12 -1.82
CA GLU A 34 18.77 -3.34 -1.29
C GLU A 34 18.04 -3.05 0.03
N ALA A 35 16.71 -3.21 0.01
CA ALA A 35 15.89 -2.86 1.15
C ALA A 35 15.96 -3.99 2.18
N LYS A 36 16.27 -3.65 3.44
CA LYS A 36 16.22 -4.60 4.55
C LYS A 36 14.79 -5.12 4.78
N ALA A 37 13.78 -4.32 4.44
CA ALA A 37 12.37 -4.60 4.66
C ALA A 37 11.53 -4.11 3.47
N VAL A 38 10.40 -4.76 3.24
CA VAL A 38 9.30 -4.23 2.42
C VAL A 38 8.14 -3.89 3.33
N TYR A 39 7.45 -2.79 3.03
CA TYR A 39 6.32 -2.35 3.85
C TYR A 39 5.03 -2.69 3.14
N VAL A 40 4.27 -3.63 3.74
CA VAL A 40 2.93 -3.99 3.28
C VAL A 40 1.95 -3.03 3.92
N VAL A 41 1.31 -2.21 3.08
CA VAL A 41 0.22 -1.33 3.48
C VAL A 41 -1.09 -2.11 3.32
N LYS A 42 -1.68 -2.51 4.45
CA LYS A 42 -2.96 -3.21 4.52
C LYS A 42 -4.08 -2.19 4.58
N VAL A 43 -4.89 -2.12 3.53
CA VAL A 43 -6.06 -1.24 3.49
C VAL A 43 -7.31 -2.09 3.63
N ARG A 44 -7.91 -2.06 4.82
CA ARG A 44 -9.20 -2.71 5.07
C ARG A 44 -10.32 -1.80 4.59
N LEU A 45 -11.26 -2.36 3.83
CA LEU A 45 -12.40 -1.64 3.27
C LEU A 45 -13.67 -1.93 4.08
N LYS A 46 -14.56 -0.94 4.19
CA LYS A 46 -15.88 -1.10 4.85
C LYS A 46 -16.80 -2.04 4.07
N ALA A 47 -16.63 -2.07 2.75
CA ALA A 47 -17.35 -2.95 1.85
C ALA A 47 -16.44 -3.31 0.68
N LYS A 48 -16.64 -4.49 0.10
CA LYS A 48 -15.93 -4.89 -1.12
C LYS A 48 -16.32 -3.93 -2.25
N PRO A 49 -15.35 -3.34 -2.97
CA PRO A 49 -15.67 -2.46 -4.07
C PRO A 49 -16.42 -3.24 -5.16
N PRO A 50 -17.34 -2.58 -5.88
CA PRO A 50 -18.00 -3.20 -7.02
C PRO A 50 -16.96 -3.69 -8.03
N VAL A 51 -17.21 -4.85 -8.63
CA VAL A 51 -16.32 -5.41 -9.66
C VAL A 51 -16.42 -4.50 -10.89
N THR A 52 -15.36 -3.75 -11.14
CA THR A 52 -15.23 -2.87 -12.30
C THR A 52 -14.15 -3.39 -13.24
N SER A 53 -14.24 -3.05 -14.53
CA SER A 53 -13.18 -3.33 -15.51
C SER A 53 -11.88 -2.56 -15.24
N MET A 54 -11.95 -1.50 -14.43
CA MET A 54 -10.81 -0.69 -13.99
C MET A 54 -10.41 -1.06 -12.57
N ALA A 55 -9.10 -1.21 -12.31
CA ALA A 55 -8.58 -1.46 -10.98
C ALA A 55 -8.42 -0.16 -10.18
N TRP A 56 -8.73 -0.19 -8.88
CA TRP A 56 -8.44 0.93 -7.99
C TRP A 56 -6.93 0.99 -7.68
N ALA A 57 -6.33 2.14 -7.95
CA ALA A 57 -4.99 2.51 -7.53
C ALA A 57 -5.04 3.38 -6.27
N LEU A 58 -4.09 3.15 -5.36
CA LEU A 58 -3.92 3.95 -4.15
C LEU A 58 -2.88 5.04 -4.40
N TYR A 59 -3.15 6.22 -3.89
CA TYR A 59 -2.28 7.39 -3.96
C TYR A 59 -2.06 7.97 -2.57
N VAL A 60 -0.84 8.44 -2.32
CA VAL A 60 -0.50 9.23 -1.14
C VAL A 60 0.19 10.50 -1.60
N GLY A 61 -0.47 11.65 -1.41
CA GLY A 61 -0.09 12.82 -2.20
C GLY A 61 -0.13 12.45 -3.70
N ASP A 62 0.86 12.85 -4.47
CA ASP A 62 0.90 12.62 -5.92
C ASP A 62 1.61 11.30 -6.31
N GLU A 63 2.02 10.49 -5.33
CA GLU A 63 2.71 9.24 -5.57
C GLU A 63 1.74 8.05 -5.56
N ARG A 64 1.78 7.25 -6.63
CA ARG A 64 1.01 6.01 -6.76
C ARG A 64 1.67 4.90 -5.95
N VAL A 65 0.90 4.24 -5.10
CA VAL A 65 1.34 3.04 -4.36
C VAL A 65 0.95 1.80 -5.15
N SER A 66 1.92 0.94 -5.41
CA SER A 66 1.72 -0.29 -6.18
C SER A 66 0.81 -1.25 -5.42
N LYS A 67 -0.28 -1.64 -6.09
CA LYS A 67 -1.15 -2.73 -5.63
C LYS A 67 -0.36 -4.03 -5.67
N TYR A 68 -0.40 -4.78 -4.58
CA TYR A 68 0.26 -6.05 -4.45
C TYR A 68 -0.75 -7.21 -4.61
N TRP A 69 -1.80 -7.24 -3.78
CA TRP A 69 -2.81 -8.32 -3.80
C TRP A 69 -4.16 -7.85 -3.25
N GLU A 70 -5.22 -8.64 -3.42
CA GLU A 70 -6.54 -8.41 -2.79
C GLU A 70 -6.89 -9.54 -1.84
N TYR A 71 -7.55 -9.22 -0.74
CA TYR A 71 -8.03 -10.20 0.22
C TYR A 71 -9.50 -9.92 0.56
N LYS A 72 -10.12 -10.81 1.35
CA LYS A 72 -11.58 -10.79 1.59
C LYS A 72 -12.10 -9.43 2.07
N ASP A 73 -11.33 -8.75 2.93
CA ASP A 73 -11.75 -7.51 3.57
C ASP A 73 -11.03 -6.26 3.03
N GLY A 74 -10.20 -6.37 1.98
CA GLY A 74 -9.39 -5.24 1.56
C GLY A 74 -8.35 -5.48 0.47
N ILE A 75 -7.38 -4.58 0.40
CA ILE A 75 -6.33 -4.56 -0.61
C ILE A 75 -4.98 -4.39 0.07
N TYR A 76 -4.00 -5.18 -0.35
CA TYR A 76 -2.60 -5.04 0.03
C TYR A 76 -1.85 -4.20 -1.00
N PHE A 77 -1.11 -3.22 -0.52
CA PHE A 77 -0.19 -2.42 -1.31
C PHE A 77 1.24 -2.59 -0.77
N VAL A 78 2.24 -2.34 -1.61
CA VAL A 78 3.65 -2.47 -1.22
C VAL A 78 4.40 -1.17 -1.41
N VAL A 79 5.24 -0.85 -0.43
CA VAL A 79 6.18 0.27 -0.45
C VAL A 79 7.58 -0.26 -0.16
N PHE A 80 8.52 0.04 -1.05
CA PHE A 80 9.91 -0.44 -0.95
C PHE A 80 10.85 0.58 -0.28
N ASP A 81 10.56 1.87 -0.41
CA ASP A 81 11.37 2.94 0.15
C ASP A 81 10.82 3.39 1.52
N PRO A 82 11.54 3.18 2.65
CA PRO A 82 11.09 3.67 3.96
C PRO A 82 10.98 5.20 4.01
N GLN A 83 11.75 5.93 3.20
CA GLN A 83 11.66 7.39 3.15
C GLN A 83 10.31 7.86 2.59
N PHE A 84 9.57 7.00 1.89
CA PHE A 84 8.20 7.27 1.46
C PHE A 84 7.31 7.71 2.62
N PHE A 85 7.36 7.00 3.76
CA PHE A 85 6.53 7.30 4.93
C PHE A 85 6.96 8.59 5.63
N VAL A 86 8.24 8.97 5.52
CA VAL A 86 8.76 10.24 6.04
C VAL A 86 8.26 11.40 5.16
N ARG A 87 8.38 11.27 3.83
CA ARG A 87 7.93 12.28 2.87
C ARG A 87 6.41 12.51 2.90
N HIS A 88 5.64 11.45 3.17
CA HIS A 88 4.18 11.46 3.11
C HIS A 88 3.50 11.41 4.48
N LYS A 89 4.23 11.74 5.56
CA LYS A 89 3.66 11.77 6.90
C LYS A 89 2.47 12.74 6.97
N GLY A 90 1.33 12.25 7.47
CA GLY A 90 0.08 13.03 7.59
C GLY A 90 -0.63 13.30 6.27
N LYS A 91 -0.20 12.68 5.16
CA LYS A 91 -0.92 12.76 3.88
C LYS A 91 -2.08 11.78 3.88
N ARG A 92 -3.19 12.21 3.27
CA ARG A 92 -4.39 11.39 3.09
C ARG A 92 -4.20 10.40 1.96
N LEU A 93 -4.83 9.24 2.13
CA LEU A 93 -4.96 8.23 1.10
C LEU A 93 -6.06 8.64 0.12
N ARG A 94 -5.76 8.51 -1.17
CA ARG A 94 -6.68 8.76 -2.27
C ARG A 94 -6.80 7.53 -3.16
N PHE A 95 -7.99 7.27 -3.67
CA PHE A 95 -8.20 6.25 -4.69
C PHE A 95 -8.41 6.89 -6.05
N SER A 96 -7.96 6.21 -7.11
CA SER A 96 -8.28 6.56 -8.50
C SER A 96 -8.38 5.29 -9.35
N GLN A 97 -9.18 5.33 -10.41
CA GLN A 97 -9.24 4.27 -11.43
C GLN A 97 -8.65 4.69 -12.78
N ASN A 98 -8.43 5.99 -12.99
CA ASN A 98 -8.09 6.58 -14.29
C ASN A 98 -6.96 7.62 -14.19
N ASP A 99 -6.30 7.71 -13.03
CA ASP A 99 -5.20 8.62 -12.73
C ASP A 99 -5.55 10.12 -12.93
N THR A 100 -6.86 10.44 -13.01
CA THR A 100 -7.38 11.79 -13.27
C THR A 100 -8.38 12.19 -12.19
N ASP A 101 -9.34 11.31 -11.88
CA ASP A 101 -10.32 11.50 -10.82
C ASP A 101 -9.78 10.88 -9.53
N PHE A 102 -9.64 11.73 -8.50
CA PHE A 102 -9.13 11.31 -7.19
C PHE A 102 -10.24 11.40 -6.15
N PHE A 103 -10.37 10.33 -5.37
CA PHE A 103 -11.33 10.21 -4.29
C PHE A 103 -10.60 10.19 -2.96
N ASP A 104 -10.73 11.25 -2.18
CA ASP A 104 -10.22 11.32 -0.81
C ASP A 104 -10.94 10.32 0.10
N THR A 105 -10.18 9.67 0.97
CA THR A 105 -10.70 8.66 1.89
C THR A 105 -10.85 9.17 3.33
N ASP A 106 -10.41 10.41 3.60
CA ASP A 106 -10.25 11.02 4.92
C ASP A 106 -9.36 10.23 5.91
N VAL A 107 -8.68 9.18 5.43
CA VAL A 107 -7.74 8.38 6.21
C VAL A 107 -6.32 8.76 5.84
N GLU A 108 -5.48 8.99 6.85
CA GLU A 108 -4.07 9.29 6.67
C GLU A 108 -3.23 8.01 6.52
N LEU A 109 -2.11 8.11 5.81
CA LEU A 109 -1.12 7.05 5.75
C LEU A 109 -0.57 6.78 7.17
N ALA A 110 -0.73 5.55 7.64
CA ALA A 110 -0.15 5.14 8.91
C ALA A 110 1.39 5.21 8.84
N PRO A 111 2.06 5.60 9.94
CA PRO A 111 3.51 5.65 9.96
C PRO A 111 4.09 4.24 9.78
N ALA A 112 5.25 4.15 9.10
CA ALA A 112 6.00 2.91 9.08
C ALA A 112 6.46 2.57 10.51
N PRO A 113 6.25 1.33 10.97
CA PRO A 113 6.80 0.88 12.25
C PRO A 113 8.33 0.82 12.17
N SER A 114 8.97 1.13 13.29
CA SER A 114 10.43 1.09 13.40
C SER A 114 10.90 -0.36 13.31
N VAL A 115 11.72 -0.67 12.30
CA VAL A 115 12.42 -1.95 12.21
C VAL A 115 13.64 -1.88 13.14
N ALA A 116 13.45 -2.19 14.42
CA ALA A 116 14.55 -2.25 15.38
C ALA A 116 15.52 -3.39 15.01
N GLU A 117 16.83 -3.13 15.09
CA GLU A 117 17.86 -4.15 14.87
C GLU A 117 17.75 -5.23 15.94
N GLY A 118 17.15 -6.38 15.60
CA GLY A 118 17.05 -7.54 16.49
C GLY A 118 15.72 -8.28 16.46
N ASN A 119 14.62 -7.66 16.00
CA ASN A 119 13.36 -8.39 15.79
C ASN A 119 13.34 -8.99 14.38
N ALA A 120 13.17 -10.31 14.31
CA ALA A 120 12.91 -10.98 13.05
C ALA A 120 11.61 -10.44 12.44
N MET A 121 11.70 -9.85 11.25
CA MET A 121 10.52 -9.45 10.50
C MET A 121 9.76 -10.70 10.05
N PRO A 122 8.42 -10.65 10.01
CA PRO A 122 7.63 -11.76 9.47
C PRO A 122 7.96 -11.99 8.00
N LEU A 123 7.72 -13.22 7.52
CA LEU A 123 7.72 -13.48 6.08
C LEU A 123 6.54 -12.73 5.45
N GLN A 124 6.69 -12.32 4.19
CA GLN A 124 5.60 -11.63 3.49
C GLN A 124 4.34 -12.52 3.41
N SER A 125 4.51 -13.84 3.28
CA SER A 125 3.41 -14.81 3.32
C SER A 125 2.61 -14.76 4.61
N ASP A 126 3.26 -14.53 5.76
CA ASP A 126 2.60 -14.48 7.07
C ASP A 126 1.81 -13.18 7.26
N VAL A 127 2.13 -12.15 6.46
CA VAL A 127 1.47 -10.86 6.48
C VAL A 127 0.26 -10.84 5.53
N LEU A 128 0.32 -11.59 4.42
CA LEU A 128 -0.65 -11.60 3.33
C LEU A 128 -1.83 -12.58 3.51
N ASN A 129 -2.26 -12.82 4.74
CA ASN A 129 -3.38 -13.71 5.07
C ASN A 129 -4.76 -13.15 4.70
#